data_AF-A0A2D4MY98-F1
#
_entry.id   AF-A0A2D4MY98-F1
#
_cell.length_a   1.000
_cell.length_b   1.000
_cell.length_c   1.000
_cell.angle_alpha   90.00
_cell.angle_beta   90.00
_cell.angle_gamma   90.00
#
_symmetry.space_group_name_H-M   'P 1'
#
loop_
_entity.id
_entity.type
_entity.pdbx_description
1 polymer ?
#
loop_
_entity_poly.entity_id
_entity_poly.type
_entity_poly.pdbx_seq_one_letter_code
_entity_poly.pdbx_strand_id
1 'polypeptide(L)'
;RWRWGFGAGSSCYPPQRALTRCSLCSDNLAAATLTISSCLELIKDALEEMEQMQAEGGASPGDLLEEEEEEEALGFPGHRGFAWTDAERQLLGPCKGLLKATKAALRKLLAAMRAHGGADAAEQVAQLDALAEAAAELSPSVDELVLSLCPPVNQLALRLNAGKLASVLMRLLEITRTSHVCPPSEESWVRFLAGAVDHNLGKIKDATQGLLLGDPGPAEGGWG
;
A
#
# COMPACT_ATOMS: atom_id res chain seq x y z
N ARG A 1 -16.84 -1.19 -82.86
CA ARG A 1 -16.05 -1.69 -81.70
C ARG A 1 -16.90 -1.45 -80.43
N TRP A 2 -16.90 -2.40 -79.50
CA TRP A 2 -17.92 -2.66 -78.47
C TRP A 2 -18.16 -1.59 -77.38
N ARG A 3 -19.47 -1.34 -77.13
CA ARG A 3 -20.29 -1.16 -75.88
C ARG A 3 -19.70 -1.01 -74.44
N TRP A 4 -20.39 -0.13 -73.66
CA TRP A 4 -20.70 0.00 -72.20
C TRP A 4 -19.55 0.18 -71.16
N GLY A 5 -19.71 0.92 -70.04
CA GLY A 5 -20.97 1.20 -69.32
C GLY A 5 -20.97 2.28 -68.22
N PHE A 6 -22.16 2.37 -67.62
CA PHE A 6 -22.64 3.20 -66.51
C PHE A 6 -21.92 2.95 -65.17
N GLY A 7 -21.91 3.96 -64.29
CA GLY A 7 -21.63 3.78 -62.86
C GLY A 7 -21.83 5.08 -62.07
N ALA A 8 -22.85 5.09 -61.21
CA ALA A 8 -23.31 6.19 -60.38
C ALA A 8 -22.39 6.53 -59.19
N GLY A 9 -22.60 7.70 -58.57
CA GLY A 9 -22.22 7.93 -57.17
C GLY A 9 -21.63 9.30 -56.85
N SER A 10 -22.45 10.36 -56.85
CA SER A 10 -22.12 11.57 -56.09
C SER A 10 -22.27 11.26 -54.61
N SER A 11 -21.18 10.77 -54.00
CA SER A 11 -21.08 10.55 -52.57
C SER A 11 -21.07 11.91 -51.86
N CYS A 12 -22.20 12.25 -51.25
CA CYS A 12 -22.24 13.23 -50.17
C CYS A 12 -21.37 12.68 -49.04
N TYR A 13 -20.23 13.33 -48.77
CA TYR A 13 -19.49 13.07 -47.55
C TYR A 13 -20.43 13.29 -46.35
N PRO A 14 -20.66 12.29 -45.48
CA PRO A 14 -21.29 12.57 -44.20
C PRO A 14 -20.28 13.33 -43.32
N PRO A 15 -20.76 14.25 -42.45
CA PRO A 15 -19.89 14.91 -41.49
C PRO A 15 -19.32 13.87 -40.53
N GLN A 16 -17.98 13.80 -40.40
CA GLN A 16 -17.27 12.99 -39.40
C GLN A 16 -17.49 13.55 -37.98
N ARG A 17 -18.73 13.54 -37.51
CA ARG A 17 -19.10 13.78 -36.11
C ARG A 17 -19.95 12.61 -35.61
N ALA A 18 -19.28 11.48 -35.37
CA ALA A 18 -19.76 10.43 -34.49
C ALA A 18 -18.63 9.45 -34.18
N LEU A 19 -18.04 9.62 -32.99
CA LEU A 19 -17.56 8.55 -32.11
C LEU A 19 -16.54 7.58 -32.70
N THR A 20 -15.32 8.08 -32.96
CA THR A 20 -14.16 7.27 -32.64
C THR A 20 -14.12 7.17 -31.11
N ARG A 21 -14.67 6.09 -30.53
CA ARG A 21 -14.32 5.71 -29.16
C ARG A 21 -12.80 5.57 -29.19
N CYS A 22 -12.08 6.54 -28.63
CA CYS A 22 -10.62 6.54 -28.61
C CYS A 22 -10.19 5.21 -27.98
N SER A 23 -9.44 4.37 -28.70
CA SER A 23 -8.83 3.17 -28.11
C SER A 23 -8.02 3.53 -26.86
N LEU A 24 -7.37 4.71 -26.88
CA LEU A 24 -6.69 5.37 -25.78
C LEU A 24 -7.53 5.52 -24.49
N CYS A 25 -8.85 5.72 -24.59
CA CYS A 25 -9.71 5.89 -23.42
C CYS A 25 -9.94 4.56 -22.69
N SER A 26 -10.24 3.48 -23.44
CA SER A 26 -10.35 2.14 -22.83
C SER A 26 -9.00 1.65 -22.30
N ASP A 27 -7.90 2.09 -22.92
CA ASP A 27 -6.55 1.78 -22.46
C ASP A 27 -6.28 2.38 -21.07
N ASN A 28 -6.81 3.55 -20.72
CA ASN A 28 -6.54 4.17 -19.42
C ASN A 28 -7.16 3.42 -18.24
N LEU A 29 -8.40 2.95 -18.36
CA LEU A 29 -9.00 2.10 -17.32
C LEU A 29 -8.22 0.79 -17.17
N ALA A 30 -7.80 0.18 -18.28
CA ALA A 30 -7.00 -1.03 -18.27
C ALA A 30 -5.61 -0.79 -17.65
N ALA A 31 -4.96 0.32 -17.99
CA ALA A 31 -3.66 0.71 -17.47
C ALA A 31 -3.71 1.00 -15.97
N ALA A 32 -4.68 1.80 -15.50
CA ALA A 32 -4.88 2.06 -14.09
C ALA A 32 -5.18 0.77 -13.31
N THR A 33 -6.04 -0.10 -13.86
CA THR A 33 -6.34 -1.42 -13.28
C THR A 33 -5.08 -2.27 -13.17
N LEU A 34 -4.22 -2.28 -14.20
CA LEU A 34 -2.97 -3.03 -14.20
C LEU A 34 -2.02 -2.50 -13.13
N THR A 35 -1.78 -1.19 -13.08
CA THR A 35 -0.92 -0.56 -12.07
C THR A 35 -1.38 -0.87 -10.65
N ILE A 36 -2.67 -0.72 -10.37
CA ILE A 36 -3.26 -0.99 -9.05
C ILE A 36 -3.18 -2.49 -8.72
N SER A 37 -3.39 -3.36 -9.70
CA SER A 37 -3.26 -4.81 -9.51
C SER A 37 -1.81 -5.22 -9.21
N SER A 38 -0.83 -4.65 -9.92
CA SER A 38 0.59 -4.89 -9.66
C SER A 38 0.98 -4.43 -8.26
N CYS A 39 0.54 -3.24 -7.84
CA CYS A 39 0.75 -2.75 -6.48
C CYS A 39 0.12 -3.69 -5.43
N LEU A 40 -1.09 -4.21 -5.70
CA LEU A 40 -1.75 -5.16 -4.81
C LEU A 40 -0.95 -6.44 -4.64
N GLU A 41 -0.35 -7.00 -5.70
CA GLU A 41 0.49 -8.20 -5.57
C GLU A 41 1.74 -7.93 -4.72
N LEU A 42 2.44 -6.82 -4.97
CA LEU A 42 3.61 -6.43 -4.15
C LEU A 42 3.26 -6.31 -2.66
N ILE A 43 2.09 -5.74 -2.34
CA ILE A 43 1.63 -5.61 -0.95
C ILE A 43 1.22 -6.96 -0.35
N LYS A 44 0.77 -7.93 -1.16
CA LYS A 44 0.54 -9.30 -0.67
C LYS A 44 1.86 -9.95 -0.32
N ASP A 45 2.84 -9.87 -1.21
CA ASP A 45 4.17 -10.46 -1.02
C ASP A 45 4.82 -9.88 0.25
N ALA A 46 4.83 -8.55 0.40
CA ALA A 46 5.35 -7.89 1.60
C ALA A 46 4.61 -8.28 2.89
N LEU A 47 3.29 -8.52 2.82
CA LEU A 47 2.52 -8.99 3.97
C LEU A 47 2.86 -10.45 4.32
N GLU A 48 3.05 -11.31 3.32
CA GLU A 48 3.45 -12.70 3.51
C GLU A 48 4.88 -12.79 4.07
N GLU A 49 5.82 -12.00 3.55
CA GLU A 49 7.16 -11.85 4.10
C GLU A 49 7.12 -11.38 5.56
N MET A 50 6.29 -10.39 5.88
CA MET A 50 6.11 -9.94 7.27
C MET A 50 5.54 -11.02 8.19
N GLU A 51 4.60 -11.83 7.69
CA GLU A 51 4.05 -12.97 8.44
C GLU A 51 5.09 -14.08 8.65
N GLN A 52 5.93 -14.34 7.66
CA GLN A 52 7.01 -15.32 7.75
C GLN A 52 8.09 -14.86 8.74
N MET A 53 8.55 -13.62 8.65
CA MET A 53 9.52 -13.04 9.60
C MET A 53 8.99 -13.14 11.04
N GLN A 54 7.69 -12.90 11.25
CA GLN A 54 7.04 -13.05 12.55
C GLN A 54 7.04 -14.49 13.06
N ALA A 55 6.80 -15.47 12.18
CA ALA A 55 6.80 -16.90 12.51
C ALA A 55 8.22 -17.42 12.81
N GLU A 56 9.23 -16.95 12.10
CA GLU A 56 10.66 -17.28 12.26
C GLU A 56 11.32 -16.55 13.44
N GLY A 57 10.56 -15.70 14.14
CA GLY A 57 11.04 -15.02 15.35
C GLY A 57 12.03 -13.87 15.13
N GLY A 58 12.26 -13.48 13.87
CA GLY A 58 13.21 -12.44 13.46
C GLY A 58 14.63 -12.95 13.15
N ALA A 59 14.86 -14.26 13.12
CA ALA A 59 16.13 -14.82 12.67
C ALA A 59 16.28 -14.64 11.14
N SER A 60 17.46 -14.23 10.67
CA SER A 60 17.72 -14.11 9.23
C SER A 60 17.69 -15.50 8.57
N PRO A 61 17.13 -15.66 7.35
CA PRO A 61 17.06 -16.95 6.67
C PRO A 61 18.42 -17.63 6.39
N GLY A 62 19.54 -16.92 6.59
CA GLY A 62 20.90 -17.44 6.47
C GLY A 62 21.47 -18.10 7.72
N ASP A 63 20.73 -18.12 8.84
CA ASP A 63 21.25 -18.54 10.16
C ASP A 63 20.87 -19.99 10.54
N LEU A 64 20.26 -20.73 9.59
CA LEU A 64 19.85 -22.13 9.77
C LEU A 64 20.78 -23.14 9.09
N LEU A 65 21.93 -22.70 8.57
CA LEU A 65 22.93 -23.57 7.95
C LEU A 65 24.25 -23.49 8.72
N GLU A 66 24.26 -23.97 9.96
CA GLU A 66 25.46 -24.47 10.66
C GLU A 66 25.02 -25.22 11.94
N GLU A 67 24.07 -26.15 11.81
CA GLU A 67 23.89 -27.21 12.81
C GLU A 67 24.66 -28.43 12.35
N GLU A 68 25.95 -28.49 12.71
CA GLU A 68 26.71 -29.73 12.91
C GLU A 68 28.10 -29.35 13.45
N GLU A 69 28.18 -29.04 14.75
CA GLU A 69 29.22 -29.53 15.67
C GLU A 69 29.07 -28.87 17.06
N GLU A 70 29.15 -29.72 18.09
CA GLU A 70 28.81 -29.47 19.48
C GLU A 70 29.78 -28.52 20.20
N GLU A 71 29.33 -28.09 21.39
CA GLU A 71 30.15 -27.97 22.61
C GLU A 71 30.44 -26.55 23.15
N GLU A 72 29.97 -26.35 24.39
CA GLU A 72 30.43 -25.40 25.41
C GLU A 72 30.41 -23.88 25.12
N ALA A 73 29.43 -23.22 25.74
CA ALA A 73 29.66 -22.13 26.70
C ALA A 73 30.83 -21.17 26.43
N LEU A 74 30.79 -20.45 25.31
CA LEU A 74 31.37 -19.11 25.26
C LEU A 74 30.23 -18.11 25.10
N GLY A 75 29.93 -17.40 26.18
CA GLY A 75 29.07 -16.22 26.17
C GLY A 75 29.67 -15.13 25.30
N PHE A 76 29.48 -15.23 23.98
CA PHE A 76 29.63 -14.12 23.07
C PHE A 76 28.43 -13.18 23.24
N PRO A 77 28.62 -11.93 23.70
CA PRO A 77 27.52 -10.97 23.85
C PRO A 77 26.94 -10.46 22.52
N GLY A 78 27.18 -11.14 21.40
CA GLY A 78 26.92 -10.64 20.04
C GLY A 78 25.64 -11.14 19.39
N HIS A 79 25.07 -12.27 19.81
CA HIS A 79 24.03 -12.98 19.04
C HIS A 79 22.57 -12.70 19.47
N ARG A 80 22.36 -11.67 20.30
CA ARG A 80 21.03 -11.22 20.75
C ARG A 80 20.54 -9.94 20.05
N GLY A 81 21.33 -9.37 19.15
CA GLY A 81 21.05 -8.07 18.52
C GLY A 81 20.05 -8.11 17.35
N PHE A 82 19.65 -9.30 16.89
CA PHE A 82 18.83 -9.49 15.69
C PHE A 82 17.43 -10.05 15.95
N ALA A 83 17.06 -10.32 17.21
CA ALA A 83 15.72 -10.81 17.56
C ALA A 83 14.84 -9.67 18.09
N TRP A 84 13.55 -9.69 17.80
CA TRP A 84 12.61 -8.74 18.40
C TRP A 84 12.46 -8.94 19.91
N THR A 85 12.55 -7.84 20.63
CA THR A 85 12.09 -7.70 22.02
C THR A 85 10.57 -7.79 22.11
N ASP A 86 10.03 -8.06 23.29
CA ASP A 86 8.57 -8.12 23.52
C ASP A 86 7.87 -6.81 23.16
N ALA A 87 8.51 -5.67 23.43
CA ALA A 87 8.00 -4.36 23.06
C ALA A 87 7.93 -4.19 21.52
N GLU A 88 8.93 -4.66 20.79
CA GLU A 88 8.93 -4.62 19.32
C GLU A 88 7.92 -5.60 18.73
N ARG A 89 7.73 -6.78 19.34
CA ARG A 89 6.69 -7.74 18.93
C ARG A 89 5.29 -7.16 19.03
N GLN A 90 5.04 -6.29 20.01
CA GLN A 90 3.75 -5.58 20.13
C GLN A 90 3.50 -4.60 18.97
N LEU A 91 4.55 -4.08 18.31
CA LEU A 91 4.44 -3.19 17.15
C LEU A 91 4.04 -3.93 15.87
N LEU A 92 4.33 -5.23 15.76
CA LEU A 92 4.01 -6.05 14.58
C LEU A 92 2.51 -6.08 14.29
N GLY A 93 1.68 -6.22 15.33
CA GLY A 93 0.23 -6.32 15.17
C GLY A 93 -0.39 -5.10 14.48
N PRO A 94 -0.19 -3.87 15.02
CA PRO A 94 -0.65 -2.64 14.39
C PRO A 94 -0.06 -2.39 12.99
N CYS A 95 1.22 -2.66 12.76
CA CYS A 95 1.85 -2.49 11.44
C CYS A 95 1.24 -3.44 10.40
N LYS A 96 1.06 -4.71 10.77
CA LYS A 96 0.34 -5.70 9.97
C LYS A 96 -1.10 -5.28 9.69
N GLY A 97 -1.75 -4.62 10.66
CA GLY A 97 -3.07 -4.03 10.48
C GLY A 97 -3.11 -2.96 9.38
N LEU A 98 -2.09 -2.10 9.28
CA LEU A 98 -1.95 -1.12 8.19
C LEU A 98 -1.75 -1.79 6.84
N LEU A 99 -0.88 -2.79 6.73
CA LEU A 99 -0.70 -3.54 5.47
C LEU A 99 -2.00 -4.23 5.05
N LYS A 100 -2.73 -4.83 6.00
CA LYS A 100 -4.05 -5.44 5.73
C LYS A 100 -5.09 -4.41 5.27
N ALA A 101 -5.12 -3.23 5.88
CA ALA A 101 -6.00 -2.14 5.42
C ALA A 101 -5.62 -1.68 4.00
N THR A 102 -4.33 -1.56 3.70
CA THR A 102 -3.82 -1.19 2.37
C THR A 102 -4.23 -2.22 1.32
N LYS A 103 -3.98 -3.51 1.58
CA LYS A 103 -4.42 -4.64 0.73
C LYS A 103 -5.93 -4.63 0.51
N ALA A 104 -6.71 -4.42 1.56
CA ALA A 104 -8.17 -4.37 1.47
C ALA A 104 -8.66 -3.18 0.63
N ALA A 105 -8.03 -2.01 0.77
CA ALA A 105 -8.35 -0.81 0.00
C ALA A 105 -8.14 -1.03 -1.50
N LEU A 106 -6.99 -1.58 -1.89
CA LEU A 106 -6.69 -1.87 -3.29
C LEU A 106 -7.65 -2.92 -3.88
N ARG A 107 -7.98 -3.97 -3.12
CA ARG A 107 -8.98 -4.97 -3.56
C ARG A 107 -10.36 -4.35 -3.76
N LYS A 108 -10.79 -3.47 -2.85
CA LYS A 108 -12.07 -2.77 -2.93
C LYS A 108 -12.09 -1.78 -4.08
N LEU A 109 -11.01 -1.03 -4.26
CA LEU A 109 -10.83 -0.10 -5.39
C LEU A 109 -10.93 -0.83 -6.73
N LEU A 110 -10.20 -1.95 -6.91
CA LEU A 110 -10.29 -2.75 -8.14
C LEU A 110 -11.71 -3.27 -8.41
N ALA A 111 -12.42 -3.69 -7.36
CA ALA A 111 -13.81 -4.13 -7.50
C ALA A 111 -14.73 -2.96 -7.92
N ALA A 112 -14.56 -1.80 -7.32
CA ALA A 112 -15.30 -0.58 -7.66
C ALA A 112 -14.98 -0.11 -9.09
N MET A 113 -13.71 -0.13 -9.51
CA MET A 113 -13.28 0.21 -10.88
C MET A 113 -13.91 -0.73 -11.91
N ARG A 114 -14.00 -2.03 -11.60
CA ARG A 114 -14.69 -3.00 -12.47
C ARG A 114 -16.20 -2.72 -12.58
N ALA A 115 -16.83 -2.26 -11.50
CA ALA A 115 -18.28 -2.05 -11.45
C ALA A 115 -18.72 -0.68 -12.00
N HIS A 116 -17.90 0.36 -11.79
CA HIS A 116 -18.28 1.77 -11.97
C HIS A 116 -17.26 2.58 -12.76
N GLY A 117 -16.07 2.03 -13.05
CA GLY A 117 -15.03 2.73 -13.78
C GLY A 117 -15.46 3.04 -15.22
N GLY A 118 -15.20 4.28 -15.63
CA GLY A 118 -15.39 4.77 -16.98
C GLY A 118 -14.19 5.57 -17.43
N ALA A 119 -14.00 5.69 -18.74
CA ALA A 119 -12.94 6.50 -19.32
C ALA A 119 -13.44 7.30 -20.54
N ASP A 120 -14.75 7.49 -20.63
CA ASP A 120 -15.40 8.15 -21.77
C ASP A 120 -15.24 9.68 -21.72
N ALA A 121 -14.97 10.24 -20.53
CA ALA A 121 -14.73 11.66 -20.32
C ALA A 121 -13.31 11.93 -19.82
N ALA A 122 -12.74 13.09 -20.21
CA ALA A 122 -11.41 13.52 -19.78
C ALA A 122 -11.28 13.63 -18.24
N GLU A 123 -12.35 14.02 -17.56
CA GLU A 123 -12.40 14.05 -16.09
C GLU A 123 -12.28 12.65 -15.49
N GLN A 124 -12.95 11.65 -16.07
CA GLN A 124 -12.85 10.26 -15.60
C GLN A 124 -11.45 9.70 -15.81
N VAL A 125 -10.82 10.02 -16.93
CA VAL A 125 -9.42 9.69 -17.20
C VAL A 125 -8.50 10.30 -16.14
N ALA A 126 -8.62 11.60 -15.87
CA ALA A 126 -7.79 12.25 -14.86
C ALA A 126 -7.99 11.66 -13.45
N GLN A 127 -9.21 11.23 -13.11
CA GLN A 127 -9.50 10.54 -11.85
C GLN A 127 -8.85 9.14 -11.79
N LEU A 128 -8.83 8.39 -12.90
CA LEU A 128 -8.13 7.10 -12.99
C LEU A 128 -6.61 7.28 -12.85
N ASP A 129 -6.05 8.31 -13.47
CA ASP A 129 -4.63 8.64 -13.37
C ASP A 129 -4.25 8.99 -11.92
N ALA A 130 -5.05 9.82 -11.24
CA ALA A 130 -4.83 10.16 -9.83
C ALA A 130 -4.92 8.95 -8.89
N LEU A 131 -5.82 7.99 -9.18
CA LEU A 131 -5.91 6.73 -8.44
C LEU A 131 -4.67 5.86 -8.67
N ALA A 132 -4.20 5.76 -9.91
CA ALA A 132 -3.01 4.98 -10.25
C ALA A 132 -1.73 5.58 -9.63
N GLU A 133 -1.59 6.91 -9.66
CA GLU A 133 -0.49 7.65 -9.02
C GLU A 133 -0.46 7.41 -7.50
N ALA A 134 -1.61 7.61 -6.83
CA ALA A 134 -1.69 7.39 -5.39
C ALA A 134 -1.45 5.92 -5.00
N ALA A 135 -1.88 4.96 -5.83
CA ALA A 135 -1.61 3.55 -5.61
C ALA A 135 -0.12 3.22 -5.78
N ALA A 136 0.56 3.81 -6.76
CA ALA A 136 1.99 3.59 -6.99
C ALA A 136 2.87 4.04 -5.82
N GLU A 137 2.43 5.04 -5.03
CA GLU A 137 3.11 5.50 -3.82
C GLU A 137 3.00 4.51 -2.63
N LEU A 138 2.05 3.56 -2.67
CA LEU A 138 1.80 2.64 -1.55
C LEU A 138 2.89 1.58 -1.40
N SER A 139 3.33 0.95 -2.49
CA SER A 139 4.32 -0.14 -2.41
C SER A 139 5.65 0.35 -1.80
N PRO A 140 6.26 1.46 -2.25
CA PRO A 140 7.46 1.99 -1.61
C PRO A 140 7.24 2.35 -0.13
N SER A 141 6.06 2.86 0.23
CA SER A 141 5.73 3.20 1.62
C SER A 141 5.54 1.95 2.49
N VAL A 142 5.02 0.86 1.93
CA VAL A 142 4.95 -0.45 2.58
C VAL A 142 6.34 -1.02 2.78
N ASP A 143 7.19 -0.99 1.76
CA ASP A 143 8.57 -1.50 1.83
C ASP A 143 9.37 -0.76 2.92
N GLU A 144 9.29 0.57 2.95
CA GLU A 144 9.93 1.38 4.01
C GLU A 144 9.41 1.03 5.42
N LEU A 145 8.11 0.73 5.56
CA LEU A 145 7.54 0.30 6.83
C LEU A 145 8.05 -1.08 7.23
N VAL A 146 8.03 -2.05 6.30
CA VAL A 146 8.50 -3.42 6.55
C VAL A 146 9.99 -3.42 6.91
N LEU A 147 10.83 -2.68 6.18
CA LEU A 147 12.25 -2.55 6.47
C LEU A 147 12.52 -1.92 7.84
N SER A 148 11.68 -0.97 8.27
CA SER A 148 11.82 -0.37 9.61
C SER A 148 11.46 -1.30 10.77
N LEU A 149 10.87 -2.48 10.48
CA LEU A 149 10.62 -3.53 11.46
C LEU A 149 11.80 -4.51 11.62
N CYS A 150 12.83 -4.44 10.78
CA CYS A 150 14.01 -5.28 10.97
C CYS A 150 14.73 -4.92 12.29
N PRO A 151 15.02 -5.89 13.17
CA PRO A 151 15.74 -5.63 14.42
C PRO A 151 17.18 -5.12 14.21
N PRO A 152 17.70 -4.26 15.11
CA PRO A 152 16.97 -3.58 16.19
C PRO A 152 16.03 -2.49 15.63
N VAL A 153 14.78 -2.44 16.10
CA VAL A 153 13.75 -1.58 15.53
C VAL A 153 13.97 -0.13 15.95
N ASN A 154 14.23 0.73 14.97
CA ASN A 154 14.19 2.17 15.19
C ASN A 154 12.74 2.64 15.25
N GLN A 155 12.18 2.72 16.46
CA GLN A 155 10.80 3.11 16.71
C GLN A 155 10.43 4.50 16.14
N LEU A 156 11.36 5.45 16.05
CA LEU A 156 11.10 6.75 15.42
C LEU A 156 10.93 6.59 13.91
N ALA A 157 11.83 5.84 13.26
CA ALA A 157 11.73 5.54 11.83
C ALA A 157 10.43 4.77 11.52
N LEU A 158 10.11 3.76 12.33
CA LEU A 158 8.86 3.00 12.24
C LEU A 158 7.63 3.92 12.31
N ARG A 159 7.61 4.84 13.28
CA ARG A 159 6.50 5.80 13.46
C ARG A 159 6.35 6.72 12.25
N LEU A 160 7.46 7.24 11.71
CA LEU A 160 7.45 8.11 10.54
C LEU A 160 6.98 7.36 9.29
N ASN A 161 7.50 6.15 9.06
CA ASN A 161 7.14 5.31 7.91
C ASN A 161 5.67 4.84 7.98
N ALA A 162 5.20 4.46 9.18
CA ALA A 162 3.78 4.15 9.40
C ALA A 162 2.88 5.37 9.14
N GLY A 163 3.31 6.56 9.58
CA GLY A 163 2.62 7.82 9.30
C GLY A 163 2.56 8.14 7.80
N LYS A 164 3.66 7.91 7.07
CA LYS A 164 3.74 8.07 5.62
C LYS A 164 2.76 7.12 4.91
N LEU A 165 2.81 5.82 5.20
CA LEU A 165 1.88 4.84 4.63
C LEU A 165 0.43 5.21 4.91
N ALA A 166 0.11 5.58 6.15
CA ALA A 166 -1.24 6.01 6.52
C ALA A 166 -1.68 7.24 5.73
N SER A 167 -0.80 8.23 5.54
CA SER A 167 -1.09 9.43 4.74
C SER A 167 -1.37 9.11 3.27
N VAL A 168 -0.54 8.27 2.65
CA VAL A 168 -0.73 7.85 1.25
C VAL A 168 -2.04 7.06 1.11
N LEU A 169 -2.31 6.14 2.03
CA LEU A 169 -3.55 5.35 2.01
C LEU A 169 -4.80 6.21 2.23
N MET A 170 -4.76 7.17 3.15
CA MET A 170 -5.86 8.13 3.35
C MET A 170 -6.09 8.99 2.12
N ARG A 171 -5.01 9.42 1.43
CA ARG A 171 -5.11 10.12 0.14
C ARG A 171 -5.77 9.24 -0.93
N LEU A 172 -5.36 7.99 -1.08
CA LEU A 172 -5.98 7.05 -2.03
C LEU A 172 -7.49 6.88 -1.74
N LEU A 173 -7.85 6.68 -0.46
CA LEU A 173 -9.24 6.53 -0.05
C LEU A 173 -10.07 7.79 -0.35
N GLU A 174 -9.50 8.97 -0.14
CA GLU A 174 -10.18 10.24 -0.44
C GLU A 174 -10.35 10.49 -1.94
N ILE A 175 -9.32 10.19 -2.76
CA ILE A 175 -9.43 10.25 -4.22
C ILE A 175 -10.50 9.25 -4.68
N THR A 176 -10.51 8.03 -4.12
CA THR A 176 -11.53 7.04 -4.43
C THR A 176 -12.92 7.56 -4.12
N ARG A 177 -13.13 8.10 -2.91
CA ARG A 177 -14.40 8.65 -2.42
C ARG A 177 -14.96 9.76 -3.30
N THR A 178 -14.08 10.59 -3.86
CA THR A 178 -14.45 11.76 -4.66
C THR A 178 -14.50 11.48 -6.17
N SER A 179 -14.00 10.32 -6.60
CA SER A 179 -14.02 9.89 -8.00
C SER A 179 -15.36 9.28 -8.43
N HIS A 180 -15.56 9.19 -9.75
CA HIS A 180 -16.69 8.49 -10.37
C HIS A 180 -16.76 6.98 -10.05
N VAL A 181 -15.66 6.39 -9.55
CA VAL A 181 -15.55 4.97 -9.24
C VAL A 181 -16.29 4.61 -7.94
N CYS A 182 -16.55 5.58 -7.05
CA CYS A 182 -17.18 5.37 -5.76
C CYS A 182 -18.55 6.07 -5.68
N PRO A 183 -19.63 5.46 -6.20
CA PRO A 183 -20.97 5.97 -5.95
C PRO A 183 -21.32 5.90 -4.45
N PRO A 184 -22.36 6.60 -3.98
CA PRO A 184 -22.73 6.63 -2.55
C PRO A 184 -22.95 5.24 -1.90
N SER A 185 -23.29 4.21 -2.69
CA SER A 185 -23.42 2.83 -2.22
C SER A 185 -22.08 2.21 -1.77
N GLU A 186 -20.96 2.68 -2.31
CA GLU A 186 -19.61 2.18 -2.02
C GLU A 186 -18.93 2.96 -0.87
N GLU A 187 -19.46 4.12 -0.46
CA GLU A 187 -18.76 4.99 0.51
C GLU A 187 -18.57 4.37 1.90
N SER A 188 -19.38 3.36 2.26
CA SER A 188 -19.33 2.70 3.56
C SER A 188 -18.00 1.98 3.82
N TRP A 189 -17.45 1.27 2.83
CA TRP A 189 -16.19 0.56 2.99
C TRP A 189 -15.00 1.53 3.02
N VAL A 190 -15.09 2.65 2.30
CA VAL A 190 -14.06 3.70 2.32
C VAL A 190 -13.92 4.25 3.74
N ARG A 191 -15.04 4.63 4.37
CA ARG A 191 -15.05 5.11 5.76
C ARG A 191 -14.55 4.07 6.76
N PHE A 192 -14.96 2.81 6.58
CA PHE A 192 -14.50 1.71 7.42
C PHE A 192 -12.97 1.54 7.35
N LEU A 193 -12.40 1.56 6.14
CA LEU A 193 -10.96 1.43 5.96
C LEU A 193 -10.20 2.65 6.50
N ALA A 194 -10.71 3.87 6.30
CA ALA A 194 -10.14 5.07 6.91
C ALA A 194 -10.06 4.94 8.45
N GLY A 195 -11.15 4.50 9.08
CA GLY A 195 -11.16 4.24 10.53
C GLY A 195 -10.18 3.14 10.95
N ALA A 196 -10.00 2.10 10.14
CA ALA A 196 -9.00 1.06 10.40
C ALA A 196 -7.55 1.60 10.30
N VAL A 197 -7.29 2.54 9.39
CA VAL A 197 -5.98 3.21 9.28
C VAL A 197 -5.71 4.04 10.53
N ASP A 198 -6.65 4.90 10.92
CA ASP A 198 -6.51 5.74 12.12
C ASP A 198 -6.31 4.91 13.39
N HIS A 199 -7.06 3.81 13.53
CA HIS A 199 -6.93 2.90 14.67
C HIS A 199 -5.54 2.25 14.76
N ASN A 200 -5.04 1.70 13.66
CA ASN A 200 -3.73 1.05 13.66
C ASN A 200 -2.59 2.07 13.83
N LEU A 201 -2.68 3.23 13.17
CA LEU A 201 -1.71 4.31 13.36
C LEU A 201 -1.73 4.82 14.80
N GLY A 202 -2.91 4.94 15.42
CA GLY A 202 -3.06 5.31 16.84
C GLY A 202 -2.32 4.34 17.75
N LYS A 203 -2.50 3.03 17.55
CA LYS A 203 -1.77 2.01 18.32
C LYS A 203 -0.25 2.09 18.15
N ILE A 204 0.24 2.30 16.93
CA ILE A 204 1.68 2.50 16.69
C ILE A 204 2.17 3.75 17.42
N LYS A 205 1.38 4.83 17.37
CA LYS A 205 1.74 6.07 18.05
C LYS A 205 1.81 5.88 19.56
N ASP A 206 0.86 5.18 20.16
CA ASP A 206 0.80 4.94 21.60
C ASP A 206 1.95 4.02 22.05
N ALA A 207 2.22 2.95 21.31
CA ALA A 207 3.33 2.04 21.61
C ALA A 207 4.72 2.70 21.46
N THR A 208 4.83 3.82 20.74
CA THR A 208 6.08 4.58 20.54
C THR A 208 6.12 5.91 21.30
N GLN A 209 5.14 6.20 22.17
CA GLN A 209 5.07 7.49 22.90
C GLN A 209 6.27 7.74 23.83
N GLY A 210 6.90 6.69 24.37
CA GLY A 210 8.05 6.79 25.27
C GLY A 210 9.30 7.45 24.68
N LEU A 211 9.33 7.73 23.37
CA LEU A 211 10.42 8.45 22.70
C LEU A 211 10.31 9.98 22.77
N LEU A 212 9.12 10.52 23.03
CA LEU A 212 8.88 11.97 23.06
C LEU A 212 8.98 12.56 24.47
N LEU A 213 8.76 11.73 25.48
CA LEU A 213 8.98 12.05 26.88
C LEU A 213 10.36 11.50 27.23
N GLY A 214 11.41 12.29 26.95
CA GLY A 214 12.73 12.00 27.51
C GLY A 214 12.56 11.78 29.00
N ASP A 215 12.89 10.57 29.45
CA ASP A 215 12.79 10.19 30.85
C ASP A 215 13.60 11.22 31.67
N PRO A 216 12.97 12.05 32.53
CA PRO A 216 13.74 12.83 33.48
C PRO A 216 14.30 11.81 34.45
N GLY A 217 15.56 11.41 34.22
CA GLY A 217 16.28 10.48 35.07
C GLY A 217 16.08 10.83 36.55
N PRO A 218 16.07 9.82 37.44
CA PRO A 218 15.71 10.00 38.83
C PRO A 218 16.54 11.14 39.42
N ALA A 219 15.85 12.16 39.93
CA ALA A 219 16.48 13.27 40.64
C ALA A 219 17.32 12.69 41.77
N GLU A 220 18.65 12.66 41.56
CA GLU A 220 19.58 12.25 42.59
C GLU A 220 19.35 13.13 43.81
N GLY A 221 19.02 12.45 44.91
CA GLY A 221 18.69 13.05 46.19
C GLY A 221 19.81 13.94 46.69
N GLY A 222 19.39 15.05 47.31
CA GLY A 222 20.26 16.02 47.94
C GLY A 222 21.24 15.37 48.91
N TRP A 223 22.47 15.83 48.83
CA TRP A 223 23.49 15.61 49.85
C TRP A 223 23.16 16.55 51.01
N GLY A 224 22.76 15.96 52.14
CA GLY A 224 22.83 16.58 53.45
C GLY A 224 24.25 16.51 54.01
#